data_AF-A0A941FK95-F1
#
_entry.id   AF-A0A941FK95-F1
#
_cell.length_a   1.000
_cell.length_b   1.000
_cell.length_c   1.000
_cell.angle_alpha   90.00
_cell.angle_beta   90.00
_cell.angle_gamma   90.00
#
_symmetry.space_group_name_H-M   'P 1'
#
loop_
_entity.id
_entity.type
_entity.pdbx_description
1 polymer ?
#
loop_
_entity_poly.entity_id
_entity_poly.type
_entity_poly.pdbx_seq_one_letter_code
_entity_poly.pdbx_strand_id
1 'polypeptide(L)'
;MQIKEAGLTLGNSDFDEWLNEGNAAVVLAYGTTEEDKQLRLLAAKYRLLAFTEEETFKAYLQSVENADPGVTSLQEWLIPYSKGVSHV
;
A
#
# COMPACT_ATOMS: atom_id res chain seq x y z
N MET A 1 -1.63 15.14 -6.11
CA MET A 1 -0.21 15.49 -6.01
C MET A 1 0.38 14.58 -4.93
N GLN A 2 0.51 13.27 -5.20
CA GLN A 2 0.94 12.27 -4.18
C GLN A 2 1.72 11.11 -4.81
N ILE A 3 1.26 10.57 -5.95
CA ILE A 3 1.92 9.40 -6.60
C ILE A 3 3.38 9.68 -7.01
N LYS A 4 3.65 10.83 -7.66
CA LYS A 4 5.02 11.20 -8.06
C LYS A 4 5.93 11.52 -6.86
N GLU A 5 5.36 12.03 -5.78
CA GLU A 5 6.11 12.37 -4.55
C GLU A 5 6.50 11.10 -3.79
N ALA A 6 5.67 10.07 -3.83
CA ALA A 6 5.98 8.71 -3.39
C ALA A 6 6.94 7.94 -4.33
N GLY A 7 7.52 8.59 -5.34
CA GLY A 7 8.45 7.96 -6.29
C GLY A 7 7.80 6.98 -7.28
N LEU A 8 6.47 7.02 -7.42
CA LEU A 8 5.72 6.13 -8.30
C LEU A 8 5.36 6.82 -9.62
N THR A 9 5.27 6.01 -10.67
CA THR A 9 4.83 6.44 -12.01
C THR A 9 3.60 5.66 -12.43
N LEU A 10 2.59 6.35 -12.94
CA LEU A 10 1.44 5.71 -13.58
C LEU A 10 1.85 5.21 -14.96
N GLY A 11 1.73 3.91 -15.18
CA GLY A 11 1.89 3.26 -16.48
C GLY A 11 0.54 2.88 -17.09
N ASN A 12 0.50 2.79 -18.42
CA ASN A 12 -0.62 2.22 -19.17
C ASN A 12 -0.10 1.16 -20.16
N SER A 13 0.86 0.36 -19.70
CA SER A 13 1.46 -0.75 -20.43
C SER A 13 0.72 -2.06 -20.16
N ASP A 14 0.94 -3.04 -21.03
CA ASP A 14 0.50 -4.40 -20.77
C ASP A 14 1.12 -4.93 -19.47
N PHE A 15 0.37 -5.74 -18.73
CA PHE A 15 0.79 -6.22 -17.42
C PHE A 15 2.08 -7.05 -17.46
N ASP A 16 2.26 -7.88 -18.50
CA ASP A 16 3.45 -8.71 -18.65
C ASP A 16 4.66 -7.86 -19.06
N GLU A 17 4.47 -6.82 -19.89
CA GLU A 17 5.52 -5.86 -20.23
C GLU A 17 5.99 -5.10 -18.98
N TRP A 18 5.03 -4.57 -18.20
CA TRP A 18 5.32 -3.86 -16.95
C TRP A 18 6.07 -4.72 -15.92
N LEU A 19 5.74 -6.01 -15.81
CA LEU A 19 6.48 -6.94 -14.97
C LEU A 19 7.92 -7.15 -15.45
N ASN A 20 8.13 -7.29 -16.75
CA ASN A 20 9.44 -7.56 -17.34
C ASN A 20 10.40 -6.36 -17.26
N GLU A 21 9.88 -5.13 -17.12
CA GLU A 21 10.67 -3.92 -16.89
C GLU A 21 11.36 -3.90 -15.52
N GLY A 22 10.99 -4.80 -14.59
CA GLY A 22 11.63 -4.94 -13.28
C GLY A 22 11.29 -3.83 -12.28
N ASN A 23 10.44 -2.88 -12.66
CA ASN A 23 10.03 -1.73 -11.85
C ASN A 23 8.57 -1.86 -11.35
N ALA A 24 8.04 -3.08 -11.28
CA ALA A 24 6.70 -3.33 -10.80
C ALA A 24 6.60 -3.05 -9.29
N ALA A 25 5.69 -2.16 -8.90
CA ALA A 25 5.48 -1.75 -7.51
C ALA A 25 4.14 -2.28 -6.97
N VAL A 26 3.03 -1.69 -7.42
CA VAL A 26 1.69 -1.94 -6.86
C VAL A 26 0.63 -1.90 -7.94
N VAL A 27 -0.48 -2.60 -7.70
CA VAL A 27 -1.63 -2.68 -8.59
C VAL A 27 -2.84 -2.03 -7.92
N LEU A 28 -3.56 -1.19 -8.66
CA LEU A 28 -4.80 -0.55 -8.22
C LEU A 28 -5.97 -1.13 -9.03
N ALA A 29 -6.85 -1.87 -8.36
CA ALA A 29 -7.98 -2.56 -8.99
C ALA A 29 -9.19 -2.59 -8.04
N TYR A 30 -9.83 -1.43 -7.86
CA TYR A 30 -10.98 -1.26 -6.97
C TYR A 30 -12.34 -1.53 -7.64
N GLY A 31 -12.39 -1.72 -8.96
CA GLY A 31 -13.64 -1.98 -9.65
C GLY A 31 -14.11 -3.44 -9.57
N THR A 32 -15.29 -3.66 -10.13
CA THR A 32 -16.00 -4.94 -10.11
C THR A 32 -15.97 -5.67 -11.45
N THR A 33 -15.26 -5.12 -12.46
CA THR A 33 -15.20 -5.72 -13.79
C THR A 33 -14.38 -7.02 -13.78
N GLU A 34 -14.54 -7.83 -14.83
CA GLU A 34 -13.70 -9.02 -14.98
C GLU A 34 -12.23 -8.64 -15.20
N GLU A 35 -11.94 -7.50 -15.85
CA GLU A 35 -10.55 -7.02 -15.96
C GLU A 35 -9.96 -6.74 -14.58
N ASP A 36 -10.68 -6.06 -13.68
CA ASP A 36 -10.20 -5.79 -12.32
C ASP A 36 -9.96 -7.08 -11.52
N LYS A 37 -10.81 -8.09 -11.71
CA LYS A 37 -10.62 -9.41 -11.08
C LYS A 37 -9.39 -10.12 -11.62
N GLN A 38 -9.19 -10.10 -12.93
CA GLN A 38 -8.01 -10.69 -13.58
C GLN A 38 -6.73 -9.99 -13.13
N LEU A 39 -6.73 -8.66 -13.05
CA LEU A 39 -5.60 -7.86 -12.60
C LEU A 39 -5.21 -8.22 -11.16
N ARG A 40 -6.19 -8.41 -10.27
CA ARG A 40 -5.96 -8.87 -8.89
C ARG A 40 -5.39 -10.28 -8.81
N LEU A 41 -5.89 -11.20 -9.65
CA LEU A 41 -5.37 -12.56 -9.72
C LEU A 41 -3.92 -12.59 -10.21
N LEU A 42 -3.59 -11.78 -11.23
CA LEU A 42 -2.24 -11.62 -11.74
C LEU A 42 -1.32 -11.01 -10.68
N ALA A 43 -1.73 -9.92 -10.03
CA ALA A 43 -0.97 -9.31 -8.94
C ALA A 43 -0.65 -10.33 -7.83
N ALA A 44 -1.63 -11.14 -7.41
CA ALA A 44 -1.43 -12.20 -6.43
C ALA A 44 -0.44 -13.28 -6.91
N LYS A 45 -0.55 -13.73 -8.17
CA LYS A 45 0.38 -14.71 -8.79
C LYS A 45 1.83 -14.24 -8.72
N TYR A 46 2.07 -12.94 -8.93
CA TYR A 46 3.41 -12.34 -8.94
C TYR A 46 3.81 -11.66 -7.62
N ARG A 47 3.03 -11.85 -6.54
CA ARG A 47 3.29 -11.29 -5.20
C ARG A 47 3.39 -9.76 -5.15
N LEU A 48 2.64 -9.10 -6.02
CA LEU A 48 2.48 -7.65 -6.00
C LEU A 48 1.40 -7.25 -5.00
N LEU A 49 1.57 -6.09 -4.36
CA LEU A 49 0.52 -5.50 -3.54
C LEU A 49 -0.62 -5.04 -4.45
N ALA A 50 -1.81 -5.58 -4.24
CA ALA A 50 -3.02 -5.20 -4.95
C ALA A 50 -3.97 -4.48 -4.01
N PHE A 51 -4.32 -3.24 -4.34
CA PHE A 51 -5.26 -2.43 -3.57
C PHE A 51 -6.65 -2.48 -4.21
N THR A 52 -7.63 -2.88 -3.42
CA THR A 52 -9.05 -2.97 -3.82
C THR A 52 -9.88 -1.79 -3.32
N GLU A 53 -9.29 -0.92 -2.51
CA GLU A 53 -9.92 0.26 -1.93
C GLU A 53 -8.98 1.47 -2.07
N GLU A 54 -9.57 2.64 -2.37
CA GLU A 54 -8.82 3.87 -2.59
C GLU A 54 -8.15 4.35 -1.28
N GLU A 55 -8.84 4.20 -0.15
CA GLU A 55 -8.38 4.60 1.17
C GLU A 55 -7.10 3.88 1.56
N THR A 56 -7.05 2.56 1.31
CA THR A 56 -5.87 1.74 1.62
C THR A 56 -4.70 2.09 0.70
N PHE A 57 -4.97 2.40 -0.57
CA PHE A 57 -3.93 2.88 -1.48
C PHE A 57 -3.36 4.23 -1.06
N LYS A 58 -4.20 5.17 -0.61
CA LYS A 58 -3.75 6.46 -0.07
C LYS A 58 -2.89 6.28 1.18
N ALA A 59 -3.30 5.40 2.10
CA ALA A 59 -2.50 5.09 3.28
C ALA A 59 -1.13 4.50 2.91
N TYR A 60 -1.07 3.68 1.86
CA TYR A 60 0.19 3.19 1.31
C TYR A 60 1.07 4.32 0.75
N LEU A 61 0.52 5.24 -0.04
CA LEU A 61 1.30 6.39 -0.54
C LEU A 61 1.92 7.20 0.61
N GLN A 62 1.15 7.44 1.68
CA GLN A 62 1.61 8.15 2.87
C GLN A 62 2.66 7.36 3.66
N SER A 63 2.60 6.02 3.65
CA SER A 63 3.58 5.20 4.36
C SER A 63 4.92 5.15 3.63
N VAL A 64 4.90 5.15 2.29
CA VAL A 64 6.13 5.19 1.47
C VAL A 64 6.95 6.47 1.72
N GLU A 65 6.30 7.58 2.07
CA GLU A 65 6.97 8.83 2.45
C GLU A 65 7.71 8.75 3.80
N ASN A 66 7.39 7.77 4.65
CA ASN A 66 7.97 7.61 5.99
C ASN A 66 8.97 6.45 6.03
N ALA A 67 10.25 6.77 5.86
CA ALA A 67 11.34 5.79 5.69
C ALA A 67 11.67 4.93 6.94
N ASP A 68 11.23 5.33 8.14
CA ASP A 68 11.52 4.58 9.37
C ASP A 68 10.37 4.70 10.38
N PRO A 69 9.43 3.73 10.39
CA PRO A 69 8.47 3.63 11.47
C PRO A 69 9.22 3.12 12.71
N GLY A 70 9.70 4.05 13.52
CA GLY A 70 10.44 3.74 14.74
C GLY A 70 9.74 2.64 15.56
N VAL A 71 10.52 1.69 16.08
CA VAL A 71 9.99 0.56 16.84
C VAL A 71 9.73 1.00 18.28
N THR A 72 8.53 0.70 18.80
CA THR A 72 8.19 0.92 20.21
C THR A 72 7.44 -0.29 20.76
N SER A 73 7.71 -0.65 22.02
CA SER A 73 6.89 -1.66 22.71
C SER A 73 5.51 -1.09 23.04
N LEU A 74 4.50 -1.95 23.18
CA LEU A 74 3.16 -1.52 23.61
C LEU A 74 3.22 -0.81 24.97
N GLN A 75 4.10 -1.27 25.86
CA GLN A 75 4.30 -0.67 27.18
C GLN A 75 4.82 0.76 27.08
N GLU A 76 5.86 0.99 26.28
CA GLU A 76 6.43 2.33 26.06
C GLU A 76 5.45 3.25 25.35
N TRP A 77 4.71 2.71 24.37
CA TRP A 77 3.67 3.45 23.67
C TRP A 77 2.60 3.95 24.64
N LEU A 78 2.19 3.16 25.63
CA LEU A 78 1.14 3.53 26.59
C LEU A 78 1.55 4.62 27.59
N ILE A 79 2.84 4.83 27.86
CA ILE A 79 3.33 5.83 28.85
C ILE A 79 2.80 7.25 28.57
N PRO A 80 2.99 7.83 27.36
CA PRO A 80 2.46 9.16 27.04
C PRO A 80 0.93 9.22 26.96
N TYR A 81 0.24 8.09 26.75
CA TYR A 81 -1.23 8.02 26.60
C TYR A 81 -1.97 7.53 27.86
N SER A 82 -1.31 7.56 29.02
CA SER A 82 -1.84 7.07 30.29
C SER A 82 -2.95 7.94 30.93
N LYS A 83 -3.26 9.12 30.39
CA LYS A 83 -4.34 9.98 30.91
C LYS A 83 -5.71 9.39 30.59
N GLY A 84 -6.46 9.00 31.63
CA GLY A 84 -7.87 8.58 31.54
C GLY A 84 -8.09 7.08 31.40
N VAL A 85 -7.06 6.25 31.62
CA VAL A 85 -7.17 4.78 31.57
C VAL A 85 -7.22 4.23 32.99
N SER A 86 -8.26 3.45 33.31
CA SER A 86 -8.36 2.72 34.58
C SER A 86 -7.58 1.40 34.47
N HIS A 87 -6.58 1.20 35.32
CA HIS A 87 -5.94 -0.11 35.49
C HIS A 87 -6.79 -0.96 36.46
N VAL A 88 -7.03 -2.22 36.10
CA VAL A 88 -7.65 -3.23 37.00
C VAL A 88 -6.56 -3.92 37.80
#